data_AF-A0A453HSZ6-F1
#
_entry.id   AF-A0A453HSZ6-F1
#
_cell.length_a   1.000
_cell.length_b   1.000
_cell.length_c   1.000
_cell.angle_alpha   90.00
_cell.angle_beta   90.00
_cell.angle_gamma   90.00
#
_symmetry.space_group_name_H-M   'P 1'
#
loop_
_entity.id
_entity.type
_entity.pdbx_description
1 polymer ?
#
loop_
_entity_poly.entity_id
_entity_poly.type
_entity_poly.pdbx_seq_one_letter_code
_entity_poly.pdbx_strand_id
1 'polypeptide(L)'
;MRRLAQALKAEGLTGVRVTTPHYLGILAPSDGIPSNASFRAGYNTKLFPAMLQFHRDTGSPFMVNPYPYFSYRPETLNYALFRPNSGIYDPATKLNYTSMLDAQMDAIYTAMKKLGYGDVDIAVGEAGWPTQAEPGQIGVGVQEARDFNEGMIRVCSSGKGTPLMPNRTFETYLFSLFDENQKPGPIAERHFGLFNPDFTPVYDLGLLRDGYLTWRKKIPRDEPS
;
A
#
# COMPACT_ATOMS: atom_id res chain seq x y z
N MET A 1 8.42 -2.49 20.37
CA MET A 1 6.94 -2.39 20.49
C MET A 1 6.47 -2.27 21.95
N ARG A 2 6.54 -3.33 22.79
CA ARG A 2 6.00 -3.29 24.18
C ARG A 2 6.50 -2.11 25.04
N ARG A 3 7.81 -1.86 25.08
CA ARG A 3 8.38 -0.74 25.87
C ARG A 3 7.89 0.63 25.38
N LEU A 4 7.77 0.81 24.07
CA LEU A 4 7.25 2.06 23.50
C LEU A 4 5.77 2.27 23.86
N ALA A 5 4.95 1.22 23.74
CA ALA A 5 3.55 1.29 24.15
C ALA A 5 3.38 1.56 25.66
N GLN A 6 4.24 0.98 26.49
CA GLN A 6 4.26 1.25 27.94
C GLN A 6 4.63 2.71 28.24
N ALA A 7 5.65 3.26 27.57
CA ALA A 7 6.04 4.66 27.73
C ALA A 7 4.92 5.61 27.31
N LEU A 8 4.30 5.39 26.14
CA LEU A 8 3.16 6.17 25.68
C LEU A 8 2.00 6.15 26.67
N LYS A 9 1.70 4.96 27.23
CA LYS A 9 0.66 4.82 28.26
C LYS A 9 1.02 5.56 29.56
N ALA A 10 2.28 5.53 29.98
CA ALA A 10 2.75 6.23 31.18
C ALA A 10 2.63 7.75 31.05
N GLU A 11 2.85 8.28 29.84
CA GLU A 11 2.69 9.72 29.52
C GLU A 11 1.24 10.12 29.19
N GLY A 12 0.27 9.20 29.31
CA GLY A 12 -1.14 9.49 29.00
C GLY A 12 -1.47 9.63 27.51
N LEU A 13 -0.54 9.26 26.60
CA LEU A 13 -0.70 9.34 25.14
C LEU A 13 -1.45 8.11 24.58
N THR A 14 -2.67 7.88 25.05
CA THR A 14 -3.47 6.68 24.69
C THR A 14 -3.96 6.64 23.25
N GLY A 15 -3.93 7.78 22.53
CA GLY A 15 -4.27 7.86 21.10
C GLY A 15 -3.16 7.43 20.14
N VAL A 16 -1.93 7.22 20.63
CA VAL A 16 -0.78 6.85 19.80
C VAL A 16 -0.61 5.33 19.77
N ARG A 17 -0.83 4.72 18.60
CA ARG A 17 -0.69 3.27 18.39
C ARG A 17 0.73 2.93 17.93
N VAL A 18 1.26 1.81 18.44
CA VAL A 18 2.61 1.33 18.06
C VAL A 18 2.47 0.19 17.06
N THR A 19 3.15 0.29 15.92
CA THR A 19 3.23 -0.78 14.92
C THR A 19 4.64 -0.92 14.37
N THR A 20 4.83 -1.82 13.41
CA THR A 20 6.07 -1.97 12.63
C THR A 20 5.69 -2.34 11.18
N PRO A 21 6.24 -1.67 10.16
CA PRO A 21 5.92 -1.98 8.77
C PRO A 21 6.65 -3.24 8.29
N HIS A 22 6.01 -3.99 7.40
CA HIS A 22 6.59 -5.18 6.79
C HIS A 22 6.38 -5.21 5.28
N TYR A 23 7.47 -5.32 4.52
CA TYR A 23 7.37 -5.74 3.11
C TYR A 23 6.89 -7.20 3.02
N LEU A 24 6.30 -7.58 1.88
CA LEU A 24 5.64 -8.88 1.74
C LEU A 24 6.59 -10.10 1.67
N GLY A 25 7.90 -9.90 1.72
CA GLY A 25 8.86 -11.01 1.83
C GLY A 25 8.78 -11.78 3.15
N ILE A 26 7.96 -11.32 4.10
CA ILE A 26 7.56 -12.09 5.28
C ILE A 26 6.72 -13.32 4.96
N LEU A 27 6.11 -13.39 3.77
CA LEU A 27 5.33 -14.52 3.29
C LEU A 27 6.22 -15.56 2.59
N ALA A 28 5.84 -16.83 2.73
CA ALA A 28 6.35 -17.90 1.88
C ALA A 28 5.75 -17.78 0.46
N PRO A 29 6.43 -18.28 -0.58
CA PRO A 29 5.85 -18.36 -1.92
C PRO A 29 4.49 -19.10 -1.90
N SER A 30 3.51 -18.55 -2.63
CA SER A 30 2.13 -19.07 -2.65
C SER A 30 1.54 -19.12 -4.07
N ASP A 31 2.38 -19.09 -5.10
CA ASP A 31 2.03 -19.10 -6.53
C ASP A 31 1.08 -17.98 -6.98
N GLY A 32 0.96 -16.92 -6.17
CA GLY A 32 0.01 -15.84 -6.41
C GLY A 32 -1.43 -16.16 -5.97
N ILE A 33 -1.66 -17.30 -5.30
CA ILE A 33 -2.95 -17.72 -4.76
C ILE A 33 -3.05 -17.33 -3.26
N PRO A 34 -3.98 -16.43 -2.86
CA PRO A 34 -4.07 -15.95 -1.48
C PRO A 34 -4.34 -17.04 -0.44
N SER A 35 -5.20 -18.03 -0.72
CA SER A 35 -5.48 -19.13 0.22
C SER A 35 -4.24 -19.94 0.61
N ASN A 36 -3.24 -19.98 -0.26
CA ASN A 36 -2.01 -20.73 -0.04
C ASN A 36 -1.02 -19.97 0.87
N ALA A 37 -1.22 -18.66 1.05
CA ALA A 37 -0.29 -17.80 1.77
C ALA A 37 -0.09 -18.21 3.23
N SER A 38 1.16 -18.09 3.69
CA SER A 38 1.56 -18.29 5.08
C SER A 38 2.80 -17.47 5.35
N PHE A 39 3.04 -17.10 6.61
CA PHE A 39 4.33 -16.53 6.99
C PHE A 39 5.44 -17.56 6.80
N ARG A 40 6.64 -17.11 6.43
CA ARG A 40 7.81 -17.98 6.26
C ARG A 40 8.08 -18.81 7.51
N ALA A 41 8.59 -20.02 7.27
CA ALA A 41 9.09 -20.88 8.33
C ALA A 41 10.11 -20.13 9.21
N GLY A 42 9.97 -20.26 10.52
CA GLY A 42 10.77 -19.54 11.51
C GLY A 42 10.12 -18.23 11.98
N TYR A 43 9.38 -17.53 11.11
CA TYR A 43 8.62 -16.34 11.52
C TYR A 43 7.24 -16.71 12.09
N ASN A 44 6.66 -17.79 11.60
CA ASN A 44 5.33 -18.27 11.96
C ASN A 44 5.21 -18.93 13.35
N THR A 45 6.32 -19.18 14.06
CA THR A 45 6.30 -19.90 15.35
C THR A 45 6.38 -18.99 16.58
N LYS A 46 7.30 -18.01 16.57
CA LYS A 46 7.52 -17.11 17.71
C LYS A 46 7.31 -15.64 17.36
N LEU A 47 7.87 -15.20 16.24
CA LEU A 47 7.90 -13.78 15.88
C LEU A 47 6.49 -13.22 15.62
N PHE A 48 5.80 -13.73 14.61
CA PHE A 48 4.48 -13.21 14.24
C PHE A 48 3.39 -13.54 15.25
N PRO A 49 3.31 -14.73 15.88
CA PRO A 49 2.34 -14.95 16.95
C PRO A 49 2.47 -13.93 18.09
N ALA A 50 3.69 -13.65 18.57
CA ALA A 50 3.90 -12.69 19.67
C ALA A 50 3.60 -11.24 19.26
N MET A 51 3.85 -10.89 17.99
CA MET A 51 3.60 -9.57 17.42
C MET A 51 2.11 -9.34 17.14
N LEU A 52 1.43 -10.32 16.53
CA LEU A 52 -0.01 -10.28 16.29
C LEU A 52 -0.80 -10.26 17.60
N GLN A 53 -0.35 -10.98 18.63
CA GLN A 53 -0.91 -10.86 19.97
C GLN A 53 -0.75 -9.44 20.53
N PHE A 54 0.42 -8.81 20.35
CA PHE A 54 0.62 -7.42 20.75
C PHE A 54 -0.35 -6.47 20.03
N HIS A 55 -0.56 -6.67 18.73
CA HIS A 55 -1.52 -5.88 17.95
C HIS A 55 -2.95 -6.06 18.45
N ARG A 56 -3.38 -7.31 18.67
CA ARG A 56 -4.68 -7.64 19.28
C ARG A 56 -4.87 -6.97 20.65
N ASP A 57 -3.88 -7.08 21.54
CA ASP A 57 -3.95 -6.55 22.91
C ASP A 57 -4.02 -5.02 22.96
N THR A 58 -3.49 -4.35 21.94
CA THR A 58 -3.35 -2.88 21.91
C THR A 58 -4.30 -2.19 20.93
N GLY A 59 -5.05 -2.94 20.11
CA GLY A 59 -5.86 -2.40 19.03
C GLY A 59 -5.03 -1.69 17.95
N SER A 60 -3.74 -1.99 17.85
CA SER A 60 -2.87 -1.45 16.79
C SER A 60 -2.91 -2.35 15.56
N PRO A 61 -2.84 -1.80 14.33
CA PRO A 61 -2.89 -2.60 13.13
C PRO A 61 -1.55 -3.28 12.85
N PHE A 62 -1.61 -4.44 12.20
CA PHE A 62 -0.46 -5.05 11.54
C PHE A 62 -0.18 -4.30 10.23
N MET A 63 0.95 -3.58 10.17
CA MET A 63 1.27 -2.70 9.05
C MET A 63 2.09 -3.45 7.99
N VAL A 64 1.66 -3.38 6.74
CA VAL A 64 2.33 -4.01 5.59
C VAL A 64 2.56 -3.02 4.47
N ASN A 65 3.58 -3.29 3.65
CA ASN A 65 3.95 -2.47 2.49
C ASN A 65 3.72 -3.31 1.20
N PRO A 66 2.47 -3.43 0.73
CA PRO A 66 2.11 -4.23 -0.43
C PRO A 66 2.39 -3.48 -1.73
N TYR A 67 3.48 -3.84 -2.41
CA TYR A 67 3.85 -3.27 -3.70
C TYR A 67 3.63 -4.27 -4.85
N PRO A 68 2.49 -4.19 -5.57
CA PRO A 68 2.33 -4.85 -6.86
C PRO A 68 3.43 -4.50 -7.87
N TYR A 69 3.98 -3.28 -7.82
CA TYR A 69 5.10 -2.85 -8.65
C TYR A 69 6.31 -3.79 -8.59
N PHE A 70 6.65 -4.35 -7.42
CA PHE A 70 7.80 -5.27 -7.32
C PHE A 70 7.46 -6.72 -7.70
N SER A 71 6.19 -7.02 -7.98
CA SER A 71 5.70 -8.40 -8.19
C SER A 71 5.13 -8.65 -9.59
N TYR A 72 4.87 -7.61 -10.39
CA TYR A 72 4.27 -7.78 -11.70
C TYR A 72 5.23 -8.39 -12.73
N ARG A 73 4.63 -9.00 -13.74
CA ARG A 73 5.26 -9.42 -14.99
C ARG A 73 4.50 -8.76 -16.13
N PRO A 74 5.04 -8.68 -17.36
CA PRO A 74 4.33 -8.09 -18.49
C PRO A 74 2.89 -8.64 -18.66
N GLU A 75 2.69 -9.92 -18.41
CA GLU A 75 1.39 -10.60 -18.55
C GLU A 75 0.40 -10.24 -17.43
N THR A 76 0.91 -9.82 -16.27
CA THR A 76 0.11 -9.46 -15.09
C THR A 76 0.05 -7.94 -14.86
N LEU A 77 0.51 -7.13 -15.82
CA LEU A 77 0.53 -5.68 -15.69
C LEU A 77 -0.86 -5.10 -15.45
N ASN A 78 -1.87 -5.51 -16.24
CA ASN A 78 -3.24 -5.02 -16.05
C ASN A 78 -3.82 -5.43 -14.69
N TYR A 79 -3.46 -6.62 -14.20
CA TYR A 79 -3.83 -7.10 -12.88
C TYR A 79 -3.17 -6.29 -11.75
N ALA A 80 -1.94 -5.82 -11.95
CA ALA A 80 -1.23 -4.95 -11.02
C ALA A 80 -1.76 -3.51 -11.01
N LEU A 81 -2.23 -3.01 -12.16
CA LEU A 81 -2.68 -1.62 -12.37
C LEU A 81 -4.19 -1.40 -12.23
N PHE A 82 -4.94 -2.37 -11.71
CA PHE A 82 -6.42 -2.29 -11.63
C PHE A 82 -7.12 -2.09 -12.99
N ARG A 83 -6.47 -2.45 -14.10
CA ARG A 83 -7.05 -2.41 -15.45
C ARG A 83 -7.83 -3.70 -15.73
N PRO A 84 -8.76 -3.72 -16.71
CA PRO A 84 -9.50 -4.94 -17.06
C PRO A 84 -8.58 -6.13 -17.35
N ASN A 85 -8.85 -7.26 -16.70
CA ASN A 85 -8.11 -8.51 -16.82
C ASN A 85 -8.98 -9.70 -16.40
N SER A 86 -8.54 -10.93 -16.71
CA SER A 86 -9.29 -12.15 -16.38
C SER A 86 -9.26 -12.52 -14.88
N GLY A 87 -8.36 -11.91 -14.12
CA GLY A 87 -8.11 -12.22 -12.73
C GLY A 87 -7.35 -13.52 -12.49
N ILE A 88 -7.09 -13.80 -11.22
CA ILE A 88 -6.51 -15.04 -10.71
C ILE A 88 -7.56 -15.73 -9.84
N TYR A 89 -7.95 -16.94 -10.24
CA TYR A 89 -8.93 -17.74 -9.52
C TYR A 89 -8.28 -18.50 -8.38
N ASP A 90 -8.80 -18.33 -7.17
CA ASP A 90 -8.41 -19.09 -5.98
C ASP A 90 -9.34 -20.30 -5.82
N PRO A 91 -8.85 -21.54 -6.04
CA PRO A 91 -9.69 -22.73 -6.03
C PRO A 91 -10.19 -23.12 -4.63
N ALA A 92 -9.53 -22.68 -3.56
CA ALA A 92 -9.94 -23.01 -2.20
C ALA A 92 -11.08 -22.11 -1.73
N THR A 93 -10.99 -20.82 -2.03
CA THR A 93 -12.00 -19.82 -1.62
C THR A 93 -13.09 -19.61 -2.67
N LYS A 94 -12.87 -20.08 -3.91
CA LYS A 94 -13.75 -19.88 -5.08
C LYS A 94 -13.88 -18.41 -5.49
N LEU A 95 -12.97 -17.56 -5.05
CA LEU A 95 -12.94 -16.13 -5.36
C LEU A 95 -12.04 -15.89 -6.57
N ASN A 96 -12.43 -14.92 -7.41
CA ASN A 96 -11.60 -14.44 -8.52
C ASN A 96 -11.03 -13.07 -8.16
N TYR A 97 -9.71 -12.95 -8.11
CA TYR A 97 -9.01 -11.71 -7.80
C TYR A 97 -8.69 -10.97 -9.09
N THR A 98 -9.22 -9.77 -9.28
CA THR A 98 -8.94 -8.93 -10.46
C THR A 98 -7.94 -7.80 -10.16
N SER A 99 -7.42 -7.75 -8.94
CA SER A 99 -6.43 -6.79 -8.45
C SER A 99 -5.31 -7.52 -7.70
N MET A 100 -4.06 -7.24 -8.05
CA MET A 100 -2.90 -7.78 -7.34
C MET A 100 -2.82 -7.28 -5.90
N LEU A 101 -3.23 -6.03 -5.64
CA LEU A 101 -3.29 -5.48 -4.29
C LEU A 101 -4.29 -6.28 -3.43
N ASP A 102 -5.47 -6.59 -3.97
CA ASP A 102 -6.50 -7.36 -3.27
C ASP A 102 -5.95 -8.73 -2.86
N ALA A 103 -5.27 -9.41 -3.78
CA ALA A 103 -4.66 -10.71 -3.52
C ALA A 103 -3.50 -10.64 -2.52
N GLN A 104 -2.66 -9.61 -2.58
CA GLN A 104 -1.56 -9.41 -1.62
C GLN A 104 -2.08 -9.15 -0.20
N MET A 105 -3.11 -8.33 -0.07
CA MET A 105 -3.77 -8.05 1.21
C MET A 105 -4.45 -9.30 1.77
N ASP A 106 -5.14 -10.07 0.93
CA ASP A 106 -5.78 -11.32 1.33
C ASP A 106 -4.80 -12.46 1.62
N ALA A 107 -3.61 -12.43 1.02
CA ALA A 107 -2.52 -13.33 1.37
C ALA A 107 -1.99 -13.04 2.79
N ILE A 108 -1.81 -11.76 3.15
CA ILE A 108 -1.45 -11.35 4.52
C ILE A 108 -2.55 -11.77 5.51
N TYR A 109 -3.80 -11.45 5.21
CA TYR A 109 -4.93 -11.85 6.03
C TYR A 109 -5.00 -13.37 6.23
N THR A 110 -4.80 -14.15 5.17
CA THR A 110 -4.78 -15.61 5.23
C THR A 110 -3.64 -16.11 6.13
N ALA A 111 -2.45 -15.54 6.02
CA ALA A 111 -1.31 -15.89 6.87
C ALA A 111 -1.57 -15.58 8.36
N MET A 112 -2.17 -14.43 8.66
CA MET A 112 -2.60 -14.06 10.02
C MET A 112 -3.69 -15.01 10.55
N LYS A 113 -4.68 -15.32 9.72
CA LYS A 113 -5.79 -16.22 10.07
C LYS A 113 -5.32 -17.64 10.37
N LYS A 114 -4.31 -18.15 9.64
CA LYS A 114 -3.68 -19.46 9.92
C LYS A 114 -3.00 -19.52 11.29
N LEU A 115 -2.56 -18.38 11.83
CA LEU A 115 -2.04 -18.26 13.19
C LEU A 115 -3.13 -17.96 14.23
N GLY A 116 -4.39 -17.85 13.82
CA GLY A 116 -5.52 -17.55 14.69
C GLY A 116 -5.74 -16.05 14.95
N TYR A 117 -5.23 -15.15 14.10
CA TYR A 117 -5.30 -13.68 14.25
C TYR A 117 -6.03 -12.96 13.11
N GLY A 118 -7.10 -13.56 12.57
CA GLY A 118 -7.92 -12.93 11.52
C GLY A 118 -8.74 -11.72 11.98
N ASP A 119 -8.79 -11.48 13.29
CA ASP A 119 -9.43 -10.32 13.94
C ASP A 119 -8.51 -9.10 14.05
N VAL A 120 -7.20 -9.26 13.85
CA VAL A 120 -6.25 -8.13 13.89
C VAL A 120 -6.38 -7.29 12.63
N ASP A 121 -6.51 -5.98 12.79
CA ASP A 121 -6.59 -5.03 11.67
C ASP A 121 -5.28 -4.96 10.88
N ILE A 122 -5.40 -4.59 9.60
CA ILE A 122 -4.28 -4.39 8.69
C ILE A 122 -4.25 -2.92 8.26
N ALA A 123 -3.04 -2.34 8.23
CA ALA A 123 -2.79 -1.03 7.63
C ALA A 123 -1.79 -1.16 6.48
N VAL A 124 -1.98 -0.36 5.43
CA VAL A 124 -1.05 -0.22 4.31
C VAL A 124 -0.08 0.90 4.65
N GLY A 125 1.12 0.52 5.11
CA GLY A 125 2.16 1.47 5.53
C GLY A 125 2.83 2.18 4.37
N GLU A 126 3.00 1.49 3.24
CA GLU A 126 3.52 2.07 2.00
C GLU A 126 3.06 1.24 0.80
N ALA A 127 2.58 1.93 -0.23
CA ALA A 127 2.39 1.35 -1.55
C ALA A 127 2.31 2.48 -2.58
N GLY A 128 2.83 2.23 -3.78
CA GLY A 128 2.89 3.21 -4.85
C GLY A 128 3.40 2.60 -6.13
N TRP A 129 3.49 3.42 -7.17
CA TRP A 129 3.98 3.02 -8.48
C TRP A 129 4.77 4.17 -9.10
N PRO A 130 5.98 3.91 -9.62
CA PRO A 130 6.84 4.97 -10.10
C PRO A 130 6.39 5.49 -11.47
N THR A 131 6.73 6.73 -11.77
CA THR A 131 6.46 7.38 -13.07
C THR A 131 7.58 7.19 -14.09
N GLN A 132 8.77 6.81 -13.62
CA GLN A 132 9.94 6.57 -14.45
C GLN A 132 10.76 5.44 -13.85
N ALA A 133 11.39 4.62 -14.70
CA ALA A 133 12.29 3.54 -14.30
C ALA A 133 13.42 3.39 -15.34
N GLU A 134 14.14 2.27 -15.26
CA GLU A 134 15.18 1.89 -16.19
C GLU A 134 14.68 1.87 -17.66
N PRO A 135 15.52 2.27 -18.63
CA PRO A 135 15.18 2.16 -20.04
C PRO A 135 14.75 0.73 -20.40
N GLY A 136 13.59 0.62 -21.06
CA GLY A 136 13.03 -0.67 -21.48
C GLY A 136 12.14 -1.35 -20.44
N GLN A 137 12.00 -0.80 -19.23
CA GLN A 137 11.04 -1.33 -18.27
C GLN A 137 9.60 -1.04 -18.71
N ILE A 138 8.82 -2.10 -18.88
CA ILE A 138 7.42 -2.03 -19.33
C ILE A 138 6.53 -1.70 -18.13
N GLY A 139 5.48 -0.90 -18.36
CA GLY A 139 4.46 -0.64 -17.35
C GLY A 139 4.87 0.38 -16.30
N VAL A 140 5.80 1.27 -16.64
CA VAL A 140 6.19 2.41 -15.80
C VAL A 140 5.97 3.69 -16.60
N GLY A 141 5.27 4.63 -15.99
CA GLY A 141 4.81 5.85 -16.63
C GLY A 141 3.83 6.61 -15.75
N VAL A 142 3.55 7.86 -16.10
CA VAL A 142 2.59 8.70 -15.38
C VAL A 142 1.20 8.07 -15.34
N GLN A 143 0.74 7.46 -16.45
CA GLN A 143 -0.57 6.83 -16.50
C GLN A 143 -0.64 5.58 -15.63
N GLU A 144 0.39 4.74 -15.66
CA GLU A 144 0.48 3.53 -14.83
C GLU A 144 0.51 3.89 -13.33
N ALA A 145 1.30 4.92 -12.97
CA ALA A 145 1.35 5.41 -11.61
C ALA A 145 -0.01 5.91 -11.11
N ARG A 146 -0.70 6.67 -11.96
CA ARG A 146 -2.05 7.17 -11.70
C ARG A 146 -3.06 6.04 -11.54
N ASP A 147 -3.11 5.10 -12.48
CA ASP A 147 -4.05 3.97 -12.46
C ASP A 147 -3.90 3.13 -11.18
N PHE A 148 -2.64 2.85 -10.79
CA PHE A 148 -2.34 2.13 -9.57
C PHE A 148 -2.81 2.89 -8.32
N ASN A 149 -2.41 4.16 -8.18
CA ASN A 149 -2.71 4.95 -7.00
C ASN A 149 -4.22 5.25 -6.86
N GLU A 150 -4.93 5.55 -7.95
CA GLU A 150 -6.40 5.66 -7.95
C GLU A 150 -7.07 4.34 -7.56
N GLY A 151 -6.54 3.22 -8.06
CA GLY A 151 -7.05 1.89 -7.73
C GLY A 151 -6.87 1.52 -6.27
N MET A 152 -5.70 1.83 -5.70
CA MET A 152 -5.43 1.63 -4.28
C MET A 152 -6.35 2.48 -3.41
N ILE A 153 -6.52 3.78 -3.71
CA ILE A 153 -7.45 4.65 -2.97
C ILE A 153 -8.86 4.06 -2.99
N ARG A 154 -9.31 3.60 -4.17
CA ARG A 154 -10.64 2.98 -4.31
C ARG A 154 -10.78 1.73 -3.44
N VAL A 155 -9.81 0.81 -3.44
CA VAL A 155 -9.88 -0.40 -2.60
C VAL A 155 -9.82 -0.06 -1.12
N CYS A 156 -8.90 0.82 -0.73
CA CYS A 156 -8.63 1.09 0.68
C CYS A 156 -9.65 2.00 1.35
N SER A 157 -10.25 2.94 0.62
CA SER A 157 -11.05 4.02 1.22
C SER A 157 -12.54 3.96 0.87
N SER A 158 -12.97 3.21 -0.15
CA SER A 158 -14.40 3.14 -0.53
C SER A 158 -15.27 2.31 0.41
N GLY A 159 -14.64 1.52 1.29
CA GLY A 159 -15.33 0.53 2.12
C GLY A 159 -15.67 -0.77 1.38
N LYS A 160 -15.32 -0.92 0.10
CA LYS A 160 -15.44 -2.22 -0.61
C LYS A 160 -14.63 -3.32 0.10
N GLY A 161 -13.42 -2.99 0.54
CA GLY A 161 -12.46 -3.95 1.05
C GLY A 161 -11.92 -4.88 -0.04
N THR A 162 -11.39 -6.03 0.39
CA THR A 162 -10.87 -7.09 -0.46
C THR A 162 -11.81 -8.31 -0.45
N PRO A 163 -11.65 -9.28 -1.36
CA PRO A 163 -12.54 -10.45 -1.40
C PRO A 163 -12.69 -11.24 -0.08
N LEU A 164 -11.64 -11.44 0.71
CA LEU A 164 -11.69 -12.10 2.03
C LEU A 164 -11.93 -11.14 3.20
N MET A 165 -11.81 -9.84 2.97
CA MET A 165 -12.11 -8.80 3.95
C MET A 165 -13.11 -7.79 3.37
N PRO A 166 -14.33 -8.22 2.99
CA PRO A 166 -15.32 -7.32 2.40
C PRO A 166 -15.80 -6.31 3.44
N ASN A 167 -16.28 -5.16 2.96
CA ASN A 167 -16.85 -4.10 3.79
C ASN A 167 -15.85 -3.48 4.78
N ARG A 168 -14.55 -3.51 4.45
CA ARG A 168 -13.48 -2.90 5.25
C ARG A 168 -12.87 -1.70 4.55
N THR A 169 -12.47 -0.72 5.36
CA THR A 169 -11.52 0.33 4.98
C THR A 169 -10.17 0.04 5.61
N PHE A 170 -9.09 0.43 4.94
CA PHE A 170 -7.73 0.26 5.44
C PHE A 170 -7.08 1.61 5.62
N GLU A 171 -6.47 1.84 6.79
CA GLU A 171 -5.54 2.95 6.99
C GLU A 171 -4.39 2.80 5.99
N THR A 172 -4.21 3.80 5.12
CA THR A 172 -3.38 3.65 3.92
C THR A 172 -2.53 4.89 3.68
N TYR A 173 -1.25 4.65 3.42
CA TYR A 173 -0.26 5.68 3.13
C TYR A 173 0.31 5.44 1.73
N LEU A 174 0.04 6.39 0.83
CA LEU A 174 0.61 6.43 -0.52
C LEU A 174 2.11 6.72 -0.44
N PHE A 175 2.91 5.89 -1.10
CA PHE A 175 4.34 6.14 -1.28
C PHE A 175 4.59 6.75 -2.67
N SER A 176 5.06 7.99 -2.77
CA SER A 176 5.33 8.96 -1.70
C SER A 176 4.90 10.38 -2.08
N LEU A 177 5.03 11.34 -1.17
CA LEU A 177 4.56 12.69 -1.43
C LEU A 177 5.38 13.38 -2.54
N PHE A 178 6.69 13.18 -2.58
CA PHE A 178 7.60 13.83 -3.53
C PHE A 178 8.53 12.85 -4.21
N ASP A 179 9.00 13.21 -5.41
CA ASP A 179 10.16 12.56 -6.01
C ASP A 179 11.40 12.81 -5.13
N GLU A 180 12.04 11.71 -4.70
CA GLU A 180 13.17 11.74 -3.76
C GLU A 180 14.49 11.51 -4.51
N ASN A 181 15.03 12.57 -5.12
CA ASN A 181 16.19 12.50 -6.03
C ASN A 181 17.49 11.94 -5.43
N GLN A 182 17.61 11.86 -4.11
CA GLN A 182 18.77 11.29 -3.41
C GLN A 182 18.61 9.81 -3.06
N LYS A 183 17.48 9.17 -3.36
CA LYS A 183 17.31 7.75 -3.09
C LYS A 183 18.32 6.91 -3.90
N PRO A 184 19.06 6.00 -3.24
CA PRO A 184 19.98 5.11 -3.91
C PRO A 184 19.23 4.01 -4.67
N GLY A 185 19.95 3.28 -5.53
CA GLY A 185 19.39 2.12 -6.23
C GLY A 185 18.73 2.47 -7.57
N PRO A 186 17.74 1.68 -8.01
CA PRO A 186 17.07 1.82 -9.30
C PRO A 186 16.59 3.24 -9.61
N ILE A 187 16.45 3.58 -10.89
CA ILE A 187 15.86 4.85 -11.33
C ILE A 187 14.47 5.03 -10.74
N ALA A 188 13.68 3.95 -10.71
CA ALA A 188 12.35 3.93 -10.11
C ALA A 188 12.27 4.54 -8.71
N GLU A 189 13.27 4.29 -7.86
CA GLU A 189 13.28 4.77 -6.47
C GLU A 189 13.19 6.29 -6.35
N ARG A 190 13.60 7.04 -7.38
CA ARG A 190 13.58 8.51 -7.39
C ARG A 190 12.28 9.11 -7.92
N HIS A 191 11.32 8.29 -8.36
CA HIS A 191 10.18 8.70 -9.18
C HIS A 191 8.81 8.18 -8.71
N PHE A 192 8.63 7.98 -7.40
CA PHE A 192 7.36 7.56 -6.77
C PHE A 192 6.46 8.74 -6.35
N GLY A 193 6.91 9.98 -6.51
CA GLY A 193 6.25 11.16 -5.99
C GLY A 193 4.89 11.43 -6.63
N LEU A 194 3.92 11.83 -5.80
CA LEU A 194 2.69 12.46 -6.26
C LEU A 194 2.93 13.90 -6.74
N PHE A 195 3.97 14.55 -6.22
CA PHE A 195 4.36 15.92 -6.51
C PHE A 195 5.84 16.02 -6.87
N ASN A 196 6.18 16.98 -7.72
CA ASN A 196 7.55 17.42 -7.91
C ASN A 196 8.04 18.19 -6.67
N PRO A 197 9.36 18.35 -6.46
CA PRO A 197 9.91 19.14 -5.36
C PRO A 197 9.46 20.61 -5.32
N ASP A 198 8.96 21.14 -6.44
CA ASP A 198 8.37 22.49 -6.55
C ASP A 198 6.87 22.54 -6.23
N PHE A 199 6.32 21.46 -5.65
CA PHE A 199 4.91 21.26 -5.28
C PHE A 199 3.93 21.18 -6.46
N THR A 200 4.40 21.16 -7.70
CA THR A 200 3.51 20.88 -8.84
C THR A 200 3.11 19.40 -8.84
N PRO A 201 1.85 19.06 -9.10
CA PRO A 201 1.43 17.66 -9.17
C PRO A 201 2.09 16.97 -10.37
N VAL A 202 2.59 15.74 -10.18
CA VAL A 202 3.05 14.89 -11.29
C VAL A 202 1.85 14.37 -12.08
N TYR A 203 0.75 14.06 -11.37
CA TYR A 203 -0.57 13.72 -11.89
C TYR A 203 -1.64 14.02 -10.85
N ASP A 204 -2.89 14.18 -11.29
CA ASP A 204 -4.02 14.47 -10.39
C ASP A 204 -4.74 13.19 -9.95
N LEU A 205 -4.82 13.01 -8.63
CA LEU A 205 -5.55 11.92 -7.95
C LEU A 205 -6.87 12.39 -7.31
N GLY A 206 -7.25 13.66 -7.48
CA GLY A 206 -8.42 14.25 -6.83
C GLY A 206 -8.27 14.42 -5.32
N LEU A 207 -7.04 14.36 -4.80
CA LEU A 207 -6.72 14.52 -3.37
C LEU A 207 -6.52 15.99 -2.95
N LEU A 208 -6.32 16.88 -3.92
CA LEU A 208 -6.16 18.31 -3.68
C LEU A 208 -7.53 18.95 -3.39
N ARG A 209 -7.64 19.63 -2.24
CA ARG A 209 -8.83 20.42 -1.90
C ARG A 209 -9.05 21.51 -2.97
N ASP A 210 -10.25 21.54 -3.55
CA ASP A 210 -10.75 22.47 -4.59
C ASP A 210 -10.01 22.50 -5.95
N GLY A 211 -9.27 21.45 -6.34
CA GLY A 211 -8.76 21.32 -7.73
C GLY A 211 -7.91 22.49 -8.22
N TYR A 212 -7.04 23.06 -7.37
CA TYR A 212 -6.26 24.26 -7.70
C TYR A 212 -5.19 24.04 -8.78
N LEU A 213 -5.60 24.13 -10.05
CA LEU A 213 -4.79 24.64 -11.16
C LEU A 213 -4.96 26.16 -11.35
N THR A 214 -5.56 26.89 -10.39
CA THR A 214 -5.93 28.31 -10.58
C THR A 214 -4.97 29.35 -10.00
N TRP A 215 -3.86 28.97 -9.36
CA TRP A 215 -2.92 29.94 -8.77
C TRP A 215 -2.08 30.77 -9.76
N ARG A 216 -2.23 30.60 -11.07
CA ARG A 216 -1.57 31.45 -12.10
C ARG A 216 -2.47 32.50 -12.77
N LYS A 217 -3.75 32.63 -12.42
CA LYS A 217 -4.62 33.69 -12.95
C LYS A 217 -5.13 34.62 -11.84
N LYS A 218 -4.30 35.61 -11.51
CA LYS A 218 -4.61 36.96 -10.97
C LYS A 218 -3.64 37.36 -9.85
N ILE A 219 -2.45 37.80 -10.26
CA ILE A 219 -1.81 38.92 -9.58
C ILE A 219 -1.64 39.97 -10.67
N PRO A 220 -2.44 41.05 -10.69
CA PRO A 220 -2.12 42.23 -11.49
C PRO A 220 -0.76 42.72 -11.02
N ARG A 221 0.21 42.84 -11.94
CA ARG A 221 1.40 43.63 -11.66
C ARG A 221 0.94 45.09 -11.68
N ASP A 222 0.85 45.70 -10.52
CA ASP A 222 0.87 47.16 -10.46
C ASP A 222 2.28 47.60 -10.87
N GLU A 223 2.38 48.14 -12.08
CA GLU A 223 3.58 48.87 -12.50
C GLU A 223 3.60 50.22 -11.77
N PRO A 224 4.71 50.60 -11.12
CA PRO A 224 4.84 51.95 -10.59
C PRO A 224 5.12 52.92 -11.74
N SER A 225 4.42 54.06 -11.67
CA SER A 225 4.54 55.26 -12.50
C SER A 225 5.96 55.80 -12.65
#